data_AF-A0A3Y5RN35-F1
#
_entry.id   AF-A0A3Y5RN35-F1
#
_cell.length_a   1.000
_cell.length_b   1.000
_cell.length_c   1.000
_cell.angle_alpha   90.00
_cell.angle_beta   90.00
_cell.angle_gamma   90.00
#
_symmetry.space_group_name_H-M   'P 1'
#
loop_
_entity.id
_entity.type
_entity.pdbx_description
1 polymer ?
#
loop_
_entity_poly.entity_id
_entity_poly.type
_entity_poly.pdbx_seq_one_letter_code
_entity_poly.pdbx_strand_id
1 'polypeptide(L)'
;MDVTGAGLHNIETKWLYDFLTLEKCRNFSQAAIIRNVSQPAFSRRIRALEHAVGVELFNRQVSPLQLSEQGKIFHSQVRHLLQQLESNLTELRGGSDYTLRKIKIAAAH
;
A
#
# COMPACT_ATOMS: atom_id res chain seq x y z
N MET A 1 -7.56 -28.82 -11.00
CA MET A 1 -7.76 -27.37 -11.18
C MET A 1 -6.84 -26.73 -10.16
N ASP A 2 -5.71 -26.20 -10.65
CA ASP A 2 -4.53 -25.92 -9.84
C ASP A 2 -4.80 -24.81 -8.82
N VAL A 3 -4.78 -25.17 -7.53
CA VAL A 3 -4.91 -24.23 -6.40
C VAL A 3 -3.54 -23.88 -5.81
N THR A 4 -2.46 -24.02 -6.59
CA THR A 4 -1.09 -23.75 -6.12
C THR A 4 -0.32 -22.91 -7.14
N GLY A 5 -0.84 -21.69 -7.36
CA GLY A 5 -0.15 -20.64 -8.10
C GLY A 5 0.18 -19.43 -7.21
N ALA A 6 0.53 -19.64 -5.93
CA ALA A 6 1.03 -18.57 -5.06
C ALA A 6 2.49 -18.22 -5.42
N GLY A 7 2.76 -17.98 -6.71
CA GLY A 7 3.90 -17.16 -7.07
C GLY A 7 3.60 -15.77 -6.54
N LEU A 8 4.49 -15.20 -5.74
CA LEU A 8 4.46 -13.77 -5.44
C LEU A 8 4.48 -13.04 -6.77
N HIS A 9 3.30 -12.63 -7.27
CA HIS A 9 3.23 -11.75 -8.42
C HIS A 9 4.01 -10.50 -8.05
N ASN A 10 4.88 -10.03 -8.96
CA ASN A 10 5.74 -8.88 -8.70
C ASN A 10 4.89 -7.62 -8.50
N ILE A 11 4.58 -7.31 -7.24
CA ILE A 11 3.81 -6.13 -6.83
C ILE A 11 4.79 -5.02 -6.50
N GLU A 12 4.68 -3.90 -7.19
CA GLU A 12 5.48 -2.72 -6.91
C GLU A 12 4.83 -1.88 -5.79
N THR A 13 5.62 -1.41 -4.81
CA THR A 13 5.12 -0.54 -3.73
C THR A 13 4.40 0.71 -4.26
N LYS A 14 4.83 1.25 -5.41
CA LYS A 14 4.17 2.39 -6.05
C LYS A 14 2.71 2.11 -6.43
N TRP A 15 2.37 0.86 -6.79
CA TRP A 15 0.99 0.48 -7.11
C TRP A 15 0.11 0.47 -5.87
N LEU A 16 0.66 0.10 -4.71
CA LEU A 16 -0.05 0.17 -3.44
C LEU A 16 -0.39 1.62 -3.06
N TYR A 17 0.56 2.54 -3.23
CA TYR A 17 0.29 3.98 -3.04
C TYR A 17 -0.68 4.54 -4.09
N ASP A 18 -0.61 4.07 -5.34
CA ASP A 18 -1.56 4.43 -6.39
C ASP A 18 -2.99 3.97 -6.02
N PHE A 19 -3.16 2.74 -5.53
CA PHE A 19 -4.42 2.21 -5.02
C PHE A 19 -4.99 3.06 -3.88
N LEU A 20 -4.18 3.35 -2.85
CA LEU A 20 -4.62 4.18 -1.71
C LEU A 20 -4.99 5.60 -2.13
N THR A 21 -4.34 6.14 -3.16
CA THR A 21 -4.66 7.47 -3.70
C THR A 21 -5.96 7.44 -4.48
N LEU A 22 -6.17 6.42 -5.31
CA LEU A 22 -7.41 6.28 -6.06
C LEU A 22 -8.63 6.09 -5.15
N GLU A 23 -8.49 5.32 -4.07
CA GLU A 23 -9.53 5.13 -3.05
C GLU A 23 -9.96 6.47 -2.43
N LYS A 24 -8.99 7.31 -2.05
CA LYS A 24 -9.25 8.65 -1.49
C LYS A 24 -9.90 9.60 -2.48
N CYS A 25 -9.41 9.62 -3.73
CA CYS A 25 -9.87 10.57 -4.73
C CYS A 25 -11.17 10.17 -5.42
N ARG A 26 -11.46 8.86 -5.51
CA ARG A 26 -12.58 8.28 -6.27
C ARG A 26 -12.65 8.75 -7.74
N ASN A 27 -11.52 9.19 -8.29
CA ASN A 27 -11.39 9.73 -9.63
C ASN A 27 -10.00 9.42 -10.20
N PHE A 28 -9.94 8.71 -11.33
CA PHE A 28 -8.68 8.29 -11.96
C PHE A 28 -7.83 9.47 -12.44
N SER A 29 -8.44 10.50 -13.01
CA SER A 29 -7.71 11.68 -13.51
C SER A 29 -7.08 12.43 -12.34
N GLN A 30 -7.82 12.63 -11.26
CA GLN A 30 -7.31 13.36 -10.10
C GLN A 30 -6.23 12.57 -9.34
N ALA A 31 -6.41 11.26 -9.20
CA ALA A 31 -5.39 10.40 -8.60
C ALA A 31 -4.09 10.38 -9.43
N ALA A 32 -4.19 10.38 -10.76
CA ALA A 32 -3.02 10.41 -11.64
C ALA A 32 -2.22 11.72 -11.50
N ILE A 33 -2.92 12.86 -11.38
CA ILE A 33 -2.30 14.17 -11.11
C ILE A 33 -1.54 14.13 -9.77
N ILE A 34 -2.17 13.64 -8.69
CA ILE A 34 -1.54 13.53 -7.37
C ILE A 34 -0.32 12.60 -7.37
N ARG A 35 -0.34 11.54 -8.18
CA ARG A 35 0.77 10.59 -8.33
C ARG A 35 1.79 10.98 -9.40
N ASN A 36 1.66 12.19 -9.95
CA ASN A 36 2.56 12.76 -10.95
C ASN A 36 2.80 11.84 -12.16
N VAL A 37 1.73 11.28 -12.71
CA VAL A 37 1.76 10.41 -13.89
C VAL A 37 0.59 10.72 -14.81
N SER A 38 0.69 10.31 -16.08
CA SER A 38 -0.47 10.38 -16.98
C SER A 38 -1.57 9.41 -16.54
N GLN A 39 -2.83 9.80 -16.75
CA GLN A 39 -3.99 8.97 -16.41
C GLN A 39 -3.98 7.58 -17.08
N PRO A 40 -3.53 7.39 -18.34
CA PRO A 40 -3.35 6.07 -18.92
C PRO A 40 -2.29 5.22 -18.20
N ALA A 41 -1.16 5.83 -17.81
CA ALA A 41 -0.12 5.13 -17.06
C ALA A 41 -0.62 4.71 -15.67
N PHE A 42 -1.32 5.60 -14.97
CA PHE A 42 -1.94 5.33 -13.68
C PHE A 42 -2.95 4.18 -13.77
N SER A 43 -3.85 4.24 -14.76
CA SER A 43 -4.87 3.22 -14.99
C SER A 43 -4.25 1.85 -15.34
N ARG A 44 -3.12 1.82 -16.05
CA ARG A 44 -2.36 0.57 -16.28
C ARG A 44 -1.78 -0.02 -14.99
N ARG A 45 -1.24 0.81 -14.09
CA ARG A 45 -0.70 0.35 -12.79
C ARG A 45 -1.78 -0.24 -11.88
N ILE A 46 -2.95 0.39 -11.81
CA ILE A 46 -4.10 -0.15 -11.05
C ILE A 46 -4.54 -1.50 -11.63
N ARG A 47 -4.66 -1.63 -12.96
CA ARG A 47 -4.98 -2.93 -13.59
C ARG A 47 -3.91 -3.99 -13.33
N ALA A 48 -2.63 -3.62 -13.36
CA ALA A 48 -1.54 -4.54 -13.07
C ALA A 48 -1.60 -5.03 -11.61
N LEU A 49 -1.98 -4.17 -10.68
CA LEU A 49 -2.25 -4.55 -9.30
C LEU A 49 -3.44 -5.51 -9.18
N GLU A 50 -4.59 -5.17 -9.77
CA GLU A 50 -5.78 -6.03 -9.75
C GLU A 50 -5.50 -7.40 -10.37
N HIS A 51 -4.73 -7.46 -11.45
CA HIS A 51 -4.26 -8.71 -12.06
C HIS A 51 -3.29 -9.47 -11.14
N ALA A 52 -2.37 -8.76 -10.48
CA ALA A 52 -1.42 -9.39 -9.55
C ALA A 52 -2.13 -10.02 -8.35
N VAL A 53 -3.18 -9.36 -7.82
CA VAL A 53 -3.99 -9.87 -6.70
C VAL A 53 -5.01 -10.92 -7.18
N GLY A 54 -5.41 -10.89 -8.45
CA GLY A 54 -6.36 -11.83 -9.06
C GLY A 54 -7.83 -11.46 -8.86
N VAL A 55 -8.13 -10.24 -8.39
CA VAL A 55 -9.49 -9.74 -8.15
C VAL A 55 -9.60 -8.26 -8.51
N GLU A 56 -10.81 -7.82 -8.87
CA GLU A 56 -11.11 -6.40 -9.02
C GLU A 56 -11.19 -5.73 -7.65
N LEU A 57 -10.43 -4.65 -7.46
CA LEU A 57 -10.37 -3.91 -6.20
C LEU A 57 -11.30 -2.69 -6.20
N PHE A 58 -11.69 -2.21 -7.39
CA PHE A 58 -12.64 -1.10 -7.55
C PHE A 58 -13.89 -1.54 -8.33
N ASN A 59 -15.05 -1.12 -7.86
CA ASN A 59 -16.28 -1.20 -8.63
C ASN A 59 -16.35 -0.02 -9.62
N ARG A 60 -16.14 -0.31 -10.91
CA ARG A 60 -16.14 0.69 -12.00
C ARG A 60 -17.53 0.99 -12.55
N GLN A 61 -18.56 0.27 -12.13
CA GLN A 61 -19.94 0.45 -12.58
C GLN A 61 -20.68 1.54 -11.80
N VAL A 62 -20.10 2.02 -10.69
CA VAL A 62 -20.68 3.04 -9.83
C VAL A 62 -19.97 4.38 -9.99
N SER A 63 -20.74 5.45 -9.91
CA SER A 63 -20.25 6.83 -9.88
C SER A 63 -20.78 7.52 -8.62
N PRO A 64 -19.92 8.00 -7.70
CA PRO A 64 -18.46 8.01 -7.78
C PRO A 64 -17.85 6.61 -7.64
N LEU A 65 -16.60 6.43 -8.10
CA LEU A 65 -15.86 5.17 -8.00
C LEU A 65 -15.78 4.70 -6.54
N GLN A 66 -15.96 3.40 -6.30
CA GLN A 66 -15.89 2.80 -4.95
C GLN A 66 -15.03 1.54 -4.96
N LEU A 67 -14.60 1.12 -3.77
CA LEU A 67 -13.98 -0.20 -3.59
C LEU A 67 -15.01 -1.31 -3.81
N SER A 68 -14.57 -2.43 -4.37
CA SER A 68 -15.30 -3.69 -4.27
C SER A 68 -15.24 -4.24 -2.84
N GLU A 69 -15.97 -5.32 -2.55
CA GLU A 69 -15.85 -6.01 -1.25
C GLU A 69 -14.41 -6.50 -1.01
N GLN A 70 -13.77 -7.07 -2.04
CA GLN A 70 -12.36 -7.48 -1.96
C GLN A 70 -11.44 -6.26 -1.80
N GLY A 71 -11.75 -5.14 -2.45
CA GLY A 71 -11.02 -3.88 -2.31
C GLY A 71 -11.03 -3.32 -0.90
N LYS A 72 -12.14 -3.43 -0.16
CA LYS A 72 -12.25 -3.00 1.25
C LYS A 72 -11.33 -3.81 2.16
N ILE A 73 -11.29 -5.13 1.96
CA ILE A 73 -10.39 -6.02 2.70
C ILE A 73 -8.93 -5.72 2.35
N PHE A 74 -8.64 -5.57 1.07
CA PHE A 74 -7.29 -5.23 0.60
C PHE A 74 -6.81 -3.87 1.13
N HIS A 75 -7.71 -2.89 1.27
CA HIS A 75 -7.38 -1.57 1.77
C HIS A 75 -6.82 -1.57 3.19
N SER A 76 -7.45 -2.31 4.11
CA SER A 76 -6.93 -2.42 5.48
C SER A 76 -5.56 -3.10 5.48
N GLN A 77 -5.41 -4.21 4.74
CA GLN A 77 -4.16 -4.97 4.63
C GLN A 77 -3.00 -4.13 4.09
N VAL A 78 -3.20 -3.40 2.99
CA VAL A 78 -2.18 -2.54 2.38
C VAL A 78 -1.74 -1.41 3.31
N ARG A 79 -2.70 -0.79 4.02
CA ARG A 79 -2.38 0.26 4.98
C ARG A 79 -1.48 -0.26 6.10
N HIS A 80 -1.82 -1.42 6.67
CA HIS A 80 -0.99 -2.05 7.70
C HIS A 80 0.40 -2.43 7.17
N LEU A 81 0.47 -3.04 5.99
CA LEU A 81 1.73 -3.45 5.36
C LEU A 81 2.67 -2.26 5.12
N LEU A 82 2.17 -1.16 4.56
CA LEU A 82 2.97 0.03 4.30
C LEU A 82 3.43 0.70 5.60
N GLN A 83 2.56 0.76 6.61
CA GLN A 83 2.92 1.30 7.92
C GLN A 83 4.01 0.46 8.60
N GLN A 84 3.92 -0.87 8.55
CA GLN A 84 4.95 -1.76 9.09
C GLN A 84 6.28 -1.59 8.35
N LEU A 85 6.25 -1.52 7.02
CA LEU A 85 7.45 -1.27 6.23
C LEU A 85 8.11 0.06 6.59
N GLU A 86 7.32 1.14 6.71
CA GLU A 86 7.81 2.47 7.09
C GLU A 86 8.41 2.47 8.50
N SER A 87 7.80 1.79 9.47
CA SER A 87 8.33 1.62 10.83
C SER A 87 9.68 0.90 10.81
N ASN A 88 9.75 -0.27 10.15
CA ASN A 88 10.97 -1.07 10.08
C ASN A 88 12.11 -0.29 9.42
N LEU A 89 11.83 0.45 8.34
CA LEU A 89 12.84 1.31 7.68
C LEU A 89 13.27 2.48 8.56
N THR A 90 12.40 2.99 9.42
CA THR A 90 12.73 4.05 10.38
C THR A 90 13.63 3.52 11.48
N GLU A 91 13.32 2.34 12.02
CA GLU A 91 14.15 1.64 13.01
C GLU A 91 15.56 1.35 12.46
N LEU A 92 15.67 0.86 11.23
CA LEU A 92 16.96 0.62 10.58
C LEU A 92 17.77 1.91 10.38
N ARG A 93 17.11 3.02 10.01
CA ARG A 93 17.76 4.34 9.83
C ARG A 93 18.15 4.99 11.16
N GLY A 94 17.41 4.72 12.24
CA GLY A 94 17.69 5.19 13.59
C GLY A 94 18.69 4.32 14.37
N GLY A 95 19.12 3.18 13.81
CA GLY A 95 20.05 2.23 14.43
C GLY A 95 21.49 2.73 14.63
N SER A 96 21.84 3.93 14.16
CA SER A 96 23.14 4.57 14.47
C SER A 96 23.14 5.43 15.74
N ASP A 97 21.99 5.58 16.43
CA ASP A 97 21.89 6.31 17.71
C ASP A 97 21.56 5.38 18.90
N TYR A 98 21.80 4.07 18.74
CA TYR A 98 21.55 3.06 19.78
C TYR A 98 22.53 3.16 20.98
N THR A 99 23.55 4.00 20.91
CA THR A 99 24.57 4.16 21.97
C THR A 99 24.07 4.96 23.19
N LEU A 100 22.88 5.57 23.15
CA LEU A 100 22.41 6.44 24.24
C LEU A 100 21.07 6.03 24.89
N ARG A 101 20.71 4.74 24.87
CA ARG A 101 19.80 4.24 25.91
C ARG A 101 20.58 4.01 27.21
N LYS A 102 21.12 5.11 27.76
CA LYS A 102 21.62 5.19 29.14
C LYS A 102 20.42 4.98 30.06
N ILE A 103 20.15 3.74 30.45
CA ILE A 103 19.24 3.47 31.55
C ILE A 103 19.99 3.88 32.82
N LYS A 104 19.71 5.07 33.36
CA LYS A 104 20.07 5.39 34.74
C LYS A 104 19.17 4.54 35.64
N ILE A 105 19.67 3.38 36.05
CA ILE A 105 19.09 2.66 37.18
C ILE A 105 19.62 3.35 38.43
N ALA A 106 18.75 4.12 39.10
CA ALA A 106 19.00 4.50 40.49
C ALA A 106 18.63 3.30 41.35
N ALA A 107 19.60 2.73 42.07
CA ALA A 107 19.34 1.82 43.17
C ALA A 107 19.12 2.67 44.44
N ALA A 108 17.97 2.52 45.08
CA ALA A 108 17.75 3.08 46.41
C ALA A 108 18.33 2.11 47.45
N HIS A 109 19.19 2.61 48.33
CA HIS A 109 19.68 1.94 49.54
C HIS A 109 18.68 2.17 50.69
#